data_AF-A0A1G3LGK9-F1
#
_entry.id   AF-A0A1G3LGK9-F1
#
_cell.length_a   1.000
_cell.length_b   1.000
_cell.length_c   1.000
_cell.angle_alpha   90.00
_cell.angle_beta   90.00
_cell.angle_gamma   90.00
#
_symmetry.space_group_name_H-M   'P 1'
#
loop_
_entity.id
_entity.type
_entity.pdbx_description
1 polymer ?
#
loop_
_entity_poly.entity_id
_entity_poly.type
_entity_poly.pdbx_seq_one_letter_code
_entity_poly.pdbx_strand_id
1 'polypeptide(L)'
;MYENNDIDEVIDLEIYAKESKDTPFGRKVRYRVKIDDKYYIIDHREPTGRELLRIADMNPPEGYRLDQKLRGGATKKIELDEKVDLAQPGIERFITIPLDTTEG
;
A
#
# COMPACT_ATOMS: atom_id res chain seq x y z
N MET A 1 3.01 8.30 33.07
CA MET A 1 2.85 9.34 32.04
C MET A 1 2.28 8.64 30.83
N TYR A 2 1.10 9.05 30.36
CA TYR A 2 0.48 8.40 29.21
C TYR A 2 1.19 8.90 27.94
N GLU A 3 1.67 7.96 27.12
CA GLU A 3 2.13 8.20 25.75
C GLU A 3 1.07 9.01 25.01
N ASN A 4 1.38 10.27 24.67
CA ASN A 4 0.54 11.06 23.79
C ASN A 4 0.70 10.46 22.39
N ASN A 5 -0.30 9.67 22.04
CA ASN A 5 -0.46 8.99 20.77
C ASN A 5 -0.87 10.07 19.73
N ASP A 6 0.09 10.89 19.31
CA ASP A 6 -0.03 11.98 18.33
C ASP A 6 -0.18 11.41 16.89
N ILE A 7 -1.19 10.56 16.67
CA ILE A 7 -1.66 10.13 15.36
C ILE A 7 -2.97 10.86 15.09
N ASP A 8 -2.92 11.93 14.30
CA ASP A 8 -4.08 12.82 14.12
C ASP A 8 -5.10 12.30 13.08
N GLU A 9 -4.69 11.47 12.09
CA GLU A 9 -5.65 10.98 11.08
C GLU A 9 -5.16 9.69 10.37
N VAL A 10 -6.03 8.67 10.29
CA VAL A 10 -5.83 7.48 9.45
C VAL A 10 -6.68 7.63 8.18
N ILE A 11 -6.02 7.77 7.04
CA ILE A 11 -6.67 7.86 5.74
C ILE A 11 -6.92 6.46 5.20
N ASP A 12 -8.19 6.11 5.02
CA ASP A 12 -8.59 4.86 4.38
C ASP A 12 -8.66 5.03 2.86
N LEU A 13 -7.65 4.51 2.15
CA LEU A 13 -7.56 4.70 0.70
C LEU A 13 -8.75 4.12 -0.06
N GLU A 14 -9.41 3.07 0.46
CA GLU A 14 -10.58 2.49 -0.19
C GLU A 14 -11.76 3.47 -0.22
N ILE A 15 -11.93 4.26 0.85
CA ILE A 15 -12.99 5.27 0.95
C ILE A 15 -12.68 6.45 0.02
N TYR A 16 -11.44 6.94 0.03
CA TYR A 16 -11.03 8.07 -0.81
C TYR A 16 -11.05 7.74 -2.31
N ALA A 17 -10.68 6.52 -2.70
CA ALA A 17 -10.75 6.05 -4.08
C ALA A 17 -12.20 6.05 -4.63
N LYS A 18 -13.19 5.79 -3.77
CA LYS A 18 -14.62 5.85 -4.12
C LYS A 18 -15.12 7.29 -4.25
N GLU A 19 -14.64 8.20 -3.42
CA GLU A 19 -15.14 9.59 -3.37
C GLU A 19 -14.48 10.56 -4.37
N SER A 20 -13.43 10.17 -5.09
CA SER A 20 -12.70 11.05 -6.04
C SER A 20 -12.20 12.36 -5.40
N LYS A 21 -11.89 12.35 -4.09
CA LYS A 21 -11.34 13.49 -3.36
C LYS A 21 -9.82 13.39 -3.26
N ASP A 22 -9.13 14.53 -3.28
CA ASP A 22 -7.71 14.61 -2.90
C ASP A 22 -7.53 14.17 -1.45
N THR A 23 -6.51 13.34 -1.19
CA THR A 23 -6.18 12.91 0.17
C THR A 23 -5.47 14.04 0.92
N PRO A 24 -5.89 14.38 2.16
CA PRO A 24 -5.19 15.38 2.96
C PRO A 24 -3.73 14.94 3.22
N PHE A 25 -2.80 15.90 3.17
CA PHE A 25 -1.36 15.66 3.33
C PHE A 25 -0.82 16.43 4.55
N GLY A 26 -0.02 15.76 5.39
CA GLY A 26 0.55 16.35 6.60
C GLY A 26 1.53 15.43 7.33
N ARG A 27 2.33 15.99 8.25
CA ARG A 27 3.41 15.28 8.98
C ARG A 27 2.96 14.16 9.93
N LYS A 28 1.65 13.91 10.07
CA LYS A 28 1.06 12.93 11.01
C LYS A 28 -0.05 12.08 10.37
N VAL A 29 -0.02 11.91 9.05
CA VAL A 29 -1.01 11.14 8.33
C VAL A 29 -0.53 9.70 8.19
N ARG A 30 -1.39 8.73 8.50
CA ARG A 30 -1.13 7.32 8.16
C ARG A 30 -2.09 6.85 7.08
N TYR A 31 -1.59 6.02 6.17
CA TYR A 31 -2.34 5.47 5.06
C TYR A 31 -2.73 4.03 5.38
N ARG A 32 -4.04 3.76 5.41
CA ARG A 32 -4.56 2.41 5.48
C ARG A 32 -4.70 1.86 4.07
N VAL A 33 -3.89 0.85 3.77
CA VAL A 33 -3.90 0.11 2.51
C VAL A 33 -4.45 -1.28 2.73
N LYS A 34 -5.08 -1.85 1.71
CA LYS A 34 -5.43 -3.27 1.68
C LYS A 34 -4.40 -4.01 0.84
N ILE A 35 -3.76 -5.03 1.41
CA ILE A 35 -2.85 -5.93 0.70
C ILE A 35 -3.44 -7.34 0.84
N ASP A 36 -3.75 -7.97 -0.28
CA ASP A 36 -4.58 -9.17 -0.38
C ASP A 36 -5.93 -8.97 0.32
N ASP A 37 -6.15 -9.61 1.47
CA ASP A 37 -7.36 -9.47 2.27
C ASP A 37 -7.13 -8.87 3.67
N LYS A 38 -5.92 -8.37 3.92
CA LYS A 38 -5.54 -7.73 5.19
C LYS A 38 -5.34 -6.23 5.00
N TYR A 39 -5.58 -5.47 6.06
CA TYR A 39 -5.33 -4.04 6.10
C TYR A 39 -4.04 -3.75 6.84
N TYR A 40 -3.23 -2.86 6.28
CA TYR A 40 -1.96 -2.42 6.83
C TYR A 40 -1.92 -0.91 6.90
N ILE A 41 -1.22 -0.39 7.90
CA ILE A 41 -1.06 1.04 8.13
C ILE A 41 0.37 1.43 7.79
N ILE A 42 0.51 2.41 6.91
CA ILE A 42 1.80 2.93 6.42
C ILE A 42 1.91 4.38 6.90
N ASP A 43 3.07 4.75 7.43
CA ASP A 43 3.33 6.04 8.07
C ASP A 43 3.89 7.11 7.11
N HIS A 44 4.15 6.75 5.86
CA HIS A 44 4.67 7.63 4.83
C HIS A 44 3.93 7.44 3.49
N ARG A 45 4.02 8.46 2.63
CA ARG A 45 3.23 8.58 1.40
C ARG A 45 3.70 7.67 0.27
N GLU A 46 5.01 7.46 0.16
CA GLU A 46 5.63 6.83 -1.01
C GLU A 46 6.40 5.55 -0.64
N PRO A 47 5.74 4.50 -0.09
CA PRO A 47 6.40 3.22 0.15
C PRO A 47 6.84 2.59 -1.16
N THR A 48 7.93 1.84 -1.07
CA THR A 48 8.42 0.97 -2.13
C THR A 48 7.62 -0.33 -2.19
N GLY A 49 7.61 -1.00 -3.34
CA GLY A 49 7.02 -2.34 -3.47
C GLY A 49 7.58 -3.34 -2.45
N ARG A 50 8.88 -3.25 -2.17
CA ARG A 50 9.59 -4.04 -1.15
C ARG A 50 9.05 -3.78 0.26
N GLU A 51 8.78 -2.54 0.61
CA GLU A 51 8.20 -2.18 1.92
C GLU A 51 6.78 -2.72 2.06
N LEU A 52 5.96 -2.58 1.02
CA LEU A 52 4.60 -3.12 0.99
C LEU A 52 4.59 -4.64 1.18
N LEU A 53 5.48 -5.36 0.49
CA LEU A 53 5.63 -6.81 0.64
C LEU A 53 6.09 -7.19 2.05
N ARG A 54 7.10 -6.50 2.60
CA ARG A 54 7.60 -6.77 3.96
C ARG A 54 6.55 -6.55 5.04
N ILE A 55 5.78 -5.47 4.95
CA ILE A 55 4.69 -5.18 5.89
C ILE A 55 3.59 -6.24 5.80
N ALA A 56 3.40 -6.85 4.63
CA ALA A 56 2.46 -7.95 4.41
C ALA A 56 3.02 -9.34 4.78
N ASP A 57 4.14 -9.42 5.50
CA ASP A 57 4.86 -10.66 5.84
C ASP A 57 5.35 -11.47 4.62
N MET A 58 5.51 -10.83 3.45
CA MET A 58 6.07 -11.46 2.25
C MET A 58 7.59 -11.32 2.25
N ASN A 59 8.27 -12.27 2.87
CA ASN A 59 9.73 -12.30 3.03
C ASN A 59 10.30 -13.67 2.62
N PRO A 60 11.33 -13.75 1.74
CA PRO A 60 11.99 -12.64 1.05
C PRO A 60 11.06 -11.97 0.01
N PRO A 61 11.04 -10.62 -0.09
CA PRO A 61 10.18 -9.92 -1.03
C PRO A 61 10.50 -10.27 -2.49
N GLU A 62 11.72 -10.72 -2.79
CA GLU A 62 12.15 -11.19 -4.12
C GLU A 62 11.38 -12.44 -4.60
N GLY A 63 10.74 -13.18 -3.69
CA GLY A 63 9.88 -14.32 -4.03
C GLY A 63 8.46 -13.93 -4.43
N TYR A 64 8.13 -12.65 -4.46
CA TYR A 64 6.76 -12.17 -4.66
C TYR A 64 6.70 -11.01 -5.65
N ARG A 65 5.65 -10.98 -6.47
CA ARG A 65 5.24 -9.85 -7.28
C ARG A 65 4.16 -9.07 -6.56
N LEU A 66 4.23 -7.75 -6.65
CA LEU A 66 3.21 -6.86 -6.14
C LEU A 66 2.45 -6.20 -7.30
N ASP A 67 1.14 -6.40 -7.35
CA ASP A 67 0.26 -5.76 -8.34
C ASP A 67 -0.66 -4.75 -7.62
N GLN A 68 -0.66 -3.51 -8.06
CA GLN A 68 -1.58 -2.46 -7.63
C GLN A 68 -2.87 -2.56 -8.44
N LYS A 69 -4.01 -2.74 -7.77
CA LYS A 69 -5.34 -2.72 -8.39
C LYS A 69 -5.91 -1.30 -8.34
N LEU A 70 -6.21 -0.77 -9.51
CA LEU A 70 -6.78 0.56 -9.70
C LEU A 70 -8.29 0.49 -9.93
N ARG A 71 -8.96 1.60 -9.62
CA ARG A 71 -10.38 1.80 -9.90
C ARG A 71 -10.67 1.56 -11.38
N GLY A 72 -11.69 0.74 -11.65
CA GLY A 72 -12.04 0.31 -13.01
C GLY A 72 -11.44 -1.04 -13.40
N GLY A 73 -10.73 -1.71 -12.49
CA GLY A 73 -10.27 -3.09 -12.66
C GLY A 73 -8.92 -3.24 -13.36
N ALA A 74 -8.27 -2.13 -13.72
CA ALA A 74 -6.90 -2.14 -14.22
C ALA A 74 -5.93 -2.56 -13.11
N THR A 75 -4.89 -3.31 -13.47
CA THR A 75 -3.79 -3.66 -12.57
C THR A 75 -2.48 -3.12 -13.11
N LYS A 76 -1.62 -2.66 -12.21
CA LYS A 76 -0.28 -2.18 -12.51
C LYS A 76 0.73 -2.98 -11.68
N LYS A 77 1.70 -3.61 -12.33
CA LYS A 77 2.83 -4.25 -11.64
C LYS A 77 3.68 -3.16 -10.99
N ILE A 78 4.07 -3.38 -9.74
CA ILE A 78 4.98 -2.52 -8.97
C ILE A 78 6.28 -3.29 -8.76
N GLU A 79 7.41 -2.72 -9.17
CA GLU A 79 8.73 -3.31 -8.89
C GLU A 79 9.13 -3.12 -7.42
N LEU A 80 10.09 -3.93 -6.94
CA LEU A 80 10.52 -3.91 -5.54
C LEU A 80 11.00 -2.53 -5.07
N ASP A 81 11.78 -1.84 -5.90
CA ASP A 81 12.34 -0.53 -5.57
C ASP A 81 11.53 0.63 -6.20
N GLU A 82 10.38 0.32 -6.81
CA GLU A 82 9.43 1.32 -7.31
C GLU A 82 8.63 1.92 -6.16
N LYS A 83 8.58 3.25 -6.11
CA LYS A 83 7.78 4.01 -5.15
C LYS A 83 6.33 4.10 -5.61
N VAL A 84 5.40 3.86 -4.68
CA VAL A 84 3.97 3.98 -4.92
C VAL A 84 3.42 5.18 -4.18
N ASP A 85 2.86 6.15 -4.91
CA ASP A 85 2.19 7.29 -4.28
C ASP A 85 0.82 6.89 -3.72
N LEU A 86 0.73 6.67 -2.40
CA LEU A 86 -0.52 6.34 -1.73
C LEU A 86 -1.55 7.48 -1.71
N ALA A 87 -1.12 8.72 -1.97
CA ALA A 87 -2.04 9.85 -2.07
C ALA A 87 -2.75 9.89 -3.45
N GLN A 88 -2.29 9.09 -4.42
CA GLN A 88 -2.90 9.04 -5.73
C GLN A 88 -4.35 8.48 -5.63
N PRO A 89 -5.36 9.21 -6.13
CA PRO A 89 -6.71 8.70 -6.14
C PRO A 89 -6.84 7.47 -7.05
N GLY A 90 -7.64 6.51 -6.62
CA GLY A 90 -7.96 5.32 -7.43
C GLY A 90 -7.21 4.05 -7.04
N ILE A 91 -6.42 4.05 -5.97
CA ILE A 91 -5.84 2.82 -5.40
C ILE A 91 -6.94 2.07 -4.64
N GLU A 92 -7.30 0.88 -5.11
CA GLU A 92 -8.30 0.04 -4.42
C GLU A 92 -7.64 -0.93 -3.43
N ARG A 93 -6.64 -1.68 -3.90
CA ARG A 93 -5.86 -2.64 -3.10
C ARG A 93 -4.58 -3.04 -3.80
N PHE A 94 -3.69 -3.68 -3.06
CA PHE A 94 -2.54 -4.40 -3.57
C PHE A 94 -2.79 -5.91 -3.52
N ILE A 95 -2.18 -6.64 -4.44
CA ILE A 95 -2.25 -8.09 -4.54
C ILE A 95 -0.82 -8.62 -4.59
N THR A 96 -0.54 -9.62 -3.75
CA THR A 96 0.73 -10.33 -3.76
C THR A 96 0.58 -11.63 -4.55
N ILE A 97 1.56 -11.92 -5.39
CA ILE A 97 1.56 -13.12 -6.23
C ILE A 97 2.91 -13.80 -6.03
N PRO A 98 2.95 -15.03 -5.51
CA PRO A 98 4.18 -15.80 -5.44
C PRO A 98 4.81 -15.90 -6.83
N LEU A 99 6.07 -15.53 -6.94
CA LEU A 99 6.85 -15.84 -8.11
C LEU A 99 7.22 -17.31 -7.98
N ASP A 100 6.54 -18.17 -8.75
CA ASP A 100 7.04 -19.51 -9.00
C ASP A 100 8.44 -19.35 -9.59
N THR A 101 9.46 -19.57 -8.76
CA THR A 101 10.81 -19.83 -9.22
C THR A 101 10.74 -21.16 -9.94
N THR A 102 10.37 -21.14 -11.22
CA THR A 102 10.74 -22.23 -12.12
C THR A 102 12.24 -22.11 -12.30
N GLU A 103 12.97 -22.74 -11.37
CA GLU A 103 14.39 -23.05 -11.51
C GLU A 103 14.55 -23.75 -12.85
N GLY A 104 15.35 -23.14 -13.73
CA GLY A 104 15.81 -23.76 -14.98
C GLY A 104 16.96 -24.72 -14.74
#